data_AF-A0AAN4URP2-F1
#
_entry.id   AF-A0AAN4URP2-F1
#
_cell.length_a   1.000
_cell.length_b   1.000
_cell.length_c   1.000
_cell.angle_alpha   90.00
_cell.angle_beta   90.00
_cell.angle_gamma   90.00
#
_symmetry.space_group_name_H-M   'P 1'
#
loop_
_entity.id
_entity.type
_entity.pdbx_description
1 polymer ?
#
loop_
_entity_poly.entity_id
_entity_poly.type
_entity_poly.pdbx_seq_one_letter_code
_entity_poly.pdbx_strand_id
1 'polypeptide(L)'
;MRREAGSGTRSAFEHAVAALGVDAARLPVAMEFPSNEAVRAAAEAGMGAAVLSASVAAPSFDAGLLHHVPFELPDRVFQVLRLARGRPTRAAVTLLGQLGIAAGQVRPGS
;
A
#
# COMPACT_ATOMS: atom_id res chain seq x y z
N MET A 1 16.76 -7.87 3.42
CA MET A 1 16.31 -6.80 2.51
C MET A 1 15.55 -5.77 3.33
N ARG A 2 16.11 -4.58 3.53
CA ARG A 2 15.47 -3.50 4.31
C ARG A 2 14.53 -2.75 3.36
N ARG A 3 13.23 -2.75 3.64
CA ARG A 3 12.26 -1.93 2.89
C ARG A 3 12.63 -0.45 3.13
N GLU A 4 12.65 0.37 2.08
CA GLU A 4 12.86 1.81 2.23
C GLU A 4 11.77 2.39 3.13
N ALA A 5 12.16 3.16 4.14
CA ALA A 5 11.23 3.86 5.01
C ALA A 5 10.54 4.96 4.19
N GLY A 6 9.27 4.74 3.80
CA GLY A 6 8.47 5.79 3.15
C GLY A 6 7.45 5.33 2.10
N SER A 7 7.64 4.18 1.46
CA SER A 7 6.84 3.81 0.26
C SER A 7 5.73 2.77 0.50
N GLY A 8 5.56 2.31 1.74
CA GLY A 8 4.75 1.13 2.05
C GLY A 8 3.38 1.41 2.65
N THR A 9 2.62 0.34 2.89
CA THR A 9 1.31 0.43 3.56
C THR A 9 1.42 1.11 4.93
N ARG A 10 2.50 0.76 5.64
CA ARG A 10 2.93 1.30 6.92
C ARG A 10 3.10 2.82 6.94
N SER A 11 3.83 3.41 6.01
CA SER A 11 4.10 4.87 6.03
C SER A 11 2.83 5.71 5.88
N ALA A 12 1.84 5.25 5.12
CA ALA A 12 0.57 5.97 5.02
C ALA A 12 -0.27 5.83 6.31
N PHE A 13 -0.21 4.66 6.97
CA PHE A 13 -0.84 4.47 8.27
C PHE A 13 -0.20 5.37 9.33
N GLU A 14 1.14 5.40 9.39
CA GLU A 14 1.89 6.25 10.31
C GLU A 14 1.54 7.75 10.12
N HIS A 15 1.42 8.21 8.87
CA HIS A 15 0.93 9.57 8.59
C HIS A 15 -0.52 9.80 9.04
N ALA A 16 -1.41 8.84 8.80
CA ALA A 16 -2.82 8.97 9.17
C ALA A 16 -3.01 9.03 10.69
N VAL A 17 -2.32 8.17 11.46
CA VAL A 17 -2.40 8.20 12.92
C VAL A 17 -1.74 9.44 13.52
N ALA A 18 -0.63 9.91 12.92
CA ALA A 18 0.01 11.15 13.31
C ALA A 18 -0.92 12.36 13.09
N ALA A 19 -1.67 12.39 11.99
CA ALA A 19 -2.68 13.42 11.73
C ALA A 19 -3.83 13.42 12.76
N LEU A 20 -4.07 12.28 13.44
CA LEU A 20 -5.02 12.15 14.54
C LEU A 20 -4.41 12.43 15.92
N GLY A 21 -3.15 12.91 15.98
CA GLY A 21 -2.44 13.20 17.23
C GLY A 21 -1.88 11.97 17.95
N VAL A 22 -1.88 10.80 17.30
CA VAL A 22 -1.30 9.58 17.84
C VAL A 22 0.14 9.44 17.36
N ASP A 23 1.08 9.35 18.31
CA ASP A 23 2.47 9.05 17.99
C ASP A 23 2.60 7.58 17.54
N ALA A 24 2.84 7.38 16.25
CA ALA A 24 3.01 6.05 15.68
C ALA A 24 4.17 5.26 16.31
N ALA A 25 5.21 5.94 16.82
CA ALA A 25 6.32 5.29 17.50
C ALA A 25 5.93 4.67 18.86
N ARG A 26 4.77 5.07 19.41
CA ARG A 26 4.19 4.53 20.63
C ARG A 26 3.20 3.39 20.39
N LEU A 27 2.88 3.05 19.14
CA LEU A 27 2.06 1.89 18.82
C LEU A 27 2.89 0.62 19.01
N PRO A 28 2.46 -0.32 19.88
CA PRO A 28 3.20 -1.55 20.11
C PRO A 28 3.16 -2.43 18.86
N VAL A 29 4.31 -2.59 18.20
CA VAL A 29 4.45 -3.56 17.11
C VAL A 29 4.57 -4.95 17.72
N ALA A 30 3.47 -5.69 17.75
CA ALA A 30 3.45 -7.05 18.31
C ALA A 30 4.29 -8.02 17.47
N MET A 31 4.25 -7.88 16.14
CA MET A 31 4.93 -8.78 15.19
C MET A 31 5.27 -8.03 13.88
N GLU A 32 6.34 -8.47 13.21
CA GLU A 32 6.70 -8.02 11.86
C GLU A 32 6.82 -9.22 10.93
N PHE A 33 6.19 -9.14 9.75
CA PHE A 33 6.12 -10.23 8.79
C PHE A 33 6.71 -9.83 7.43
N PRO A 34 7.29 -10.78 6.67
CA PRO A 34 7.95 -10.49 5.41
C PRO A 34 6.98 -10.22 4.25
N SER A 35 5.72 -10.67 4.33
CA SER A 35 4.71 -10.54 3.28
C SER A 35 3.34 -10.10 3.81
N ASN A 36 2.51 -9.51 2.96
CA ASN A 36 1.17 -9.04 3.35
C ASN A 36 0.23 -10.21 3.65
N GLU A 37 0.46 -11.35 3.00
CA GLU A 37 -0.27 -12.60 3.14
C GLU A 37 -0.04 -13.21 4.52
N ALA A 38 1.19 -13.14 5.04
CA ALA A 38 1.51 -13.57 6.39
C ALA A 38 0.87 -12.64 7.43
N VAL A 39 0.85 -11.33 7.19
CA VAL A 39 0.13 -10.37 8.04
C VAL A 39 -1.37 -10.67 8.06
N ARG A 40 -1.97 -10.95 6.89
CA ARG A 40 -3.40 -11.32 6.76
C ARG A 40 -3.72 -12.58 7.55
N ALA A 41 -2.94 -13.65 7.38
CA ALA A 41 -3.13 -14.91 8.10
C ALA A 41 -3.00 -14.73 9.63
N ALA A 42 -2.06 -13.91 10.09
CA ALA A 42 -1.92 -13.59 11.51
C ALA A 42 -3.14 -12.84 12.08
N ALA A 43 -3.69 -11.90 11.30
CA ALA A 43 -4.92 -11.19 11.68
C ALA A 43 -6.15 -12.13 11.69
N GLU A 44 -6.29 -13.01 10.70
CA GLU A 44 -7.34 -14.03 10.65
C GLU A 44 -7.26 -14.99 11.85
N ALA A 45 -6.05 -15.30 12.31
CA ALA A 45 -5.81 -16.12 13.50
C ALA A 45 -6.05 -15.36 14.83
N GLY A 46 -6.51 -14.11 14.80
CA GLY A 46 -6.80 -13.31 15.99
C GLY A 46 -5.58 -12.77 16.72
N MET A 47 -4.40 -12.77 16.08
CA MET A 47 -3.15 -12.31 16.72
C MET A 47 -3.02 -10.77 16.78
N GLY A 48 -4.00 -10.02 16.27
CA GLY A 48 -4.08 -8.57 16.38
C GLY A 48 -4.81 -7.91 15.22
N ALA A 49 -4.72 -6.58 15.17
CA ALA A 49 -5.20 -5.78 14.05
C ALA A 49 -4.07 -5.53 13.04
N ALA A 50 -4.41 -5.45 11.76
CA ALA A 50 -3.47 -5.18 10.68
C ALA A 50 -4.00 -4.11 9.74
N VAL A 51 -3.07 -3.36 9.13
CA VAL A 51 -3.39 -2.43 8.04
C VAL A 51 -2.89 -3.03 6.73
N LEU A 52 -3.82 -3.35 5.85
CA LEU A 52 -3.59 -4.05 4.58
C LEU A 52 -4.24 -3.29 3.42
N SER A 53 -3.81 -3.57 2.19
CA SER A 53 -4.56 -3.08 1.02
C SER A 53 -5.89 -3.83 0.91
N ALA A 54 -6.91 -3.16 0.40
CA ALA A 54 -8.23 -3.77 0.16
C ALA A 54 -8.12 -5.02 -0.73
N SER A 55 -7.25 -5.00 -1.73
CA SER A 55 -7.01 -6.15 -2.62
C SER A 55 -6.49 -7.40 -1.90
N VAL A 56 -5.65 -7.22 -0.87
CA VAL A 56 -5.12 -8.35 -0.07
C VAL A 56 -6.17 -8.83 0.93
N ALA A 57 -6.97 -7.93 1.49
CA ALA A 57 -7.98 -8.26 2.50
C ALA A 57 -9.29 -8.82 1.91
N ALA A 58 -9.59 -8.55 0.62
CA ALA A 58 -10.85 -8.94 -0.02
C ALA A 58 -11.21 -10.43 0.17
N PRO A 59 -10.32 -11.41 -0.05
CA PRO A 59 -10.67 -12.81 0.15
C PRO A 59 -11.07 -13.14 1.60
N SER A 60 -10.50 -12.44 2.58
CA SER A 60 -10.82 -12.63 4.00
C SER A 60 -12.16 -12.03 4.38
N PHE A 61 -12.53 -10.91 3.77
CA PHE A 61 -13.85 -10.30 3.96
C PHE A 61 -14.95 -11.18 3.34
N ASP A 62 -14.71 -11.68 2.14
CA ASP A 62 -15.64 -12.60 1.46
C ASP A 62 -15.82 -13.90 2.26
N ALA A 63 -14.77 -14.38 2.92
CA ALA A 63 -14.80 -15.55 3.79
C ALA A 63 -15.31 -15.28 5.23
N GLY A 64 -15.59 -14.01 5.59
CA GLY A 64 -16.01 -13.64 6.94
C GLY A 64 -14.94 -13.81 8.02
N LEU A 65 -13.66 -13.89 7.64
CA LEU A 65 -12.53 -14.11 8.55
C LEU A 65 -11.96 -12.81 9.12
N LEU A 66 -12.22 -11.67 8.47
CA LEU A 66 -11.82 -10.35 8.93
C LEU A 66 -13.01 -9.40 8.99
N HIS A 67 -12.91 -8.43 9.90
CA HIS A 67 -13.86 -7.33 10.00
C HIS A 67 -13.15 -6.01 9.72
N HIS A 68 -13.78 -5.17 8.89
CA HIS A 68 -13.28 -3.83 8.61
C HIS A 68 -13.56 -2.92 9.81
N VAL A 69 -12.51 -2.26 10.32
CA VAL A 69 -12.65 -1.19 11.31
C VAL A 69 -12.80 0.12 10.54
N PRO A 70 -13.86 0.92 10.78
CA PRO A 70 -14.09 2.17 10.07
C PRO A 70 -13.04 3.21 10.50
N PHE A 71 -11.90 3.17 9.83
CA PHE A 71 -10.77 4.07 10.02
C PHE A 71 -10.40 4.67 8.67
N GLU A 72 -10.59 5.98 8.53
CA GLU A 72 -10.30 6.66 7.28
C GLU A 72 -8.78 6.80 7.10
N LEU A 73 -8.27 6.12 6.09
CA LEU A 73 -6.91 6.33 5.59
C LEU A 73 -6.99 7.22 4.35
N PRO A 74 -6.04 8.15 4.17
CA PRO A 74 -5.99 8.95 2.95
C PRO A 74 -5.81 8.06 1.73
N ASP A 75 -6.44 8.45 0.62
CA ASP A 75 -6.30 7.75 -0.66
C ASP A 75 -4.83 7.66 -1.07
N ARG A 76 -4.43 6.45 -1.48
CA ARG A 76 -3.09 6.26 -2.04
C ARG A 76 -3.04 6.81 -3.45
N VAL A 77 -2.25 7.87 -3.63
CA VAL A 77 -1.88 8.36 -4.95
C VAL A 77 -0.74 7.50 -5.50
N PHE A 78 -1.03 6.66 -6.48
CA PHE A 78 -0.01 5.93 -7.23
C PHE A 78 0.56 6.83 -8.33
N GLN A 79 1.88 6.87 -8.44
CA GLN A 79 2.57 7.64 -9.48
C GLN A 79 3.35 6.70 -10.38
N VAL A 80 3.33 6.99 -11.68
CA VAL A 80 4.22 6.35 -12.64
C VAL A 80 5.47 7.20 -12.77
N LEU A 81 6.62 6.59 -12.48
CA LEU A 81 7.92 7.17 -12.78
C LEU A 81 8.47 6.58 -14.08
N ARG A 82 9.03 7.45 -14.92
CA ARG A 82 9.71 7.06 -16.15
C ARG A 82 11.11 7.64 -16.16
N LEU A 83 12.08 6.84 -16.57
CA LEU A 83 13.41 7.33 -16.91
C LEU A 83 13.30 8.32 -18.07
N ALA A 84 13.89 9.51 -17.92
CA ALA A 84 13.86 10.56 -18.94
C ALA A 84 14.59 10.19 -20.26
N ARG A 85 15.20 9.01 -20.34
CA ARG A 85 15.98 8.56 -21.49
C ARG A 85 15.12 7.74 -22.45
N GLY A 86 14.96 8.27 -23.66
CA GLY A 86 14.39 7.57 -24.80
C GLY A 86 12.87 7.52 -24.84
N ARG A 87 12.34 7.10 -26.00
CA ARG A 87 10.90 6.94 -26.22
C ARG A 87 10.36 5.71 -25.46
N PRO A 88 9.10 5.73 -25.02
CA PRO A 88 8.45 4.54 -24.48
C PRO A 88 8.52 3.36 -25.42
N THR A 89 8.84 2.17 -24.89
CA THR A 89 8.62 0.93 -25.62
C THR A 89 7.12 0.72 -25.83
N ARG A 90 6.75 -0.04 -26.86
CA ARG A 90 5.34 -0.37 -27.13
C ARG A 90 4.67 -1.03 -25.93
N ALA A 91 5.37 -1.93 -25.24
CA ALA A 91 4.89 -2.57 -24.02
C ALA A 91 4.59 -1.56 -22.90
N ALA A 92 5.46 -0.56 -22.70
CA ALA A 92 5.24 0.48 -21.70
C ALA A 92 4.02 1.35 -22.06
N VAL A 93 3.82 1.70 -23.34
CA VAL A 93 2.62 2.44 -23.77
C VAL A 93 1.35 1.62 -23.53
N THR A 94 1.35 0.35 -23.89
CA THR A 94 0.20 -0.54 -23.67
C THR A 94 -0.14 -0.65 -22.19
N LEU A 95 0.85 -0.86 -21.33
CA LEU A 95 0.64 -0.93 -19.88
C LEU A 95 0.05 0.37 -19.32
N LEU A 96 0.57 1.52 -19.74
CA LEU A 96 0.02 2.82 -19.33
C LEU A 96 -1.43 2.99 -19.78
N GLY A 97 -1.76 2.55 -21.00
CA GLY A 97 -3.14 2.52 -21.49
C GLY A 97 -4.07 1.65 -20.65
N GLN A 98 -3.61 0.47 -20.20
CA GLN A 98 -4.38 -0.40 -19.29
C GLN A 98 -4.61 0.23 -17.91
N LEU A 99 -3.70 1.09 -17.46
CA LEU A 99 -3.82 1.86 -16.22
C LEU A 99 -4.61 3.17 -16.40
N GLY A 100 -5.10 3.48 -17.60
CA GLY A 100 -5.80 4.74 -17.91
C GLY A 100 -4.91 5.98 -17.92
N ILE A 101 -3.58 5.80 -18.02
CA ILE A 101 -2.59 6.88 -17.95
C ILE A 101 -2.14 7.21 -19.37
N ALA A 102 -2.35 8.46 -19.81
CA ALA A 102 -1.81 8.90 -21.08
C ALA A 102 -0.28 9.02 -21.01
N ALA A 103 0.44 8.58 -22.04
CA ALA A 103 1.91 8.58 -22.06
C ALA A 103 2.53 9.98 -21.84
N GLY A 104 1.78 11.06 -22.12
CA GLY A 104 2.18 12.44 -21.87
C GLY A 104 1.97 12.94 -20.43
N GLN A 105 1.29 12.18 -19.56
CA GLN A 105 1.06 12.51 -18.15
C GLN A 105 2.15 11.96 -17.22
N VAL A 106 3.10 11.19 -17.75
CA VAL A 106 4.16 10.57 -16.96
C VAL A 106 5.30 11.56 -16.75
N ARG A 107 5.56 11.92 -15.49
CA ARG A 107 6.66 12.84 -15.15
C ARG A 107 8.02 12.15 -15.38
N PRO A 108 9.00 12.82 -16.01
CA PRO A 108 10.36 12.32 -16.04
C PRO A 108 10.90 12.30 -14.61
N GLY A 109 11.48 11.16 -14.20
CA GLY A 109 12.22 11.07 -12.94
C GLY A 109 13.42 12.01 -12.98
N SER A 110 13.59 12.79 -11.91
CA SER A 110 14.73 13.69 -11.68
C SER A 110 16.05 12.95 -11.65
#